data_AF-A0A383AF89-F1
#
_entry.id   AF-A0A383AF89-F1
#
_cell.length_a   1.000
_cell.length_b   1.000
_cell.length_c   1.000
_cell.angle_alpha   90.00
_cell.angle_beta   90.00
_cell.angle_gamma   90.00
#
_symmetry.space_group_name_H-M   'P 1'
#
loop_
_entity.id
_entity.type
_entity.pdbx_description
1 polymer ?
#
loop_
_entity_poly.entity_id
_entity_poly.type
_entity_poly.pdbx_seq_one_letter_code
_entity_poly.pdbx_strand_id
1 'polypeptide(L)'
;MIKGHKGESISIKNLETDINDGSIFLDPEYQRDIVWSNKNQCSLITTILNGFFIPQIILKEQDDEGVKECVDGKQRLTSIHLFINNEYSIVYGDNKKCFFKDLEKKTQRVFLNYKLT
;
A
#
# COMPACT_ATOMS: atom_id res chain seq x y z
N MET A 1 -0.41 -4.11 30.73
CA MET A 1 0.50 -3.23 29.97
C MET A 1 0.46 -3.66 28.52
N ILE A 2 -0.25 -2.93 27.66
CA ILE A 2 -0.21 -3.19 26.21
C ILE A 2 1.08 -2.54 25.73
N LYS A 3 2.09 -3.34 25.37
CA LYS A 3 3.30 -2.83 24.73
C LYS A 3 2.90 -2.31 23.35
N GLY A 4 2.66 -1.00 23.24
CA GLY A 4 2.58 -0.34 21.95
C GLY A 4 3.88 -0.60 21.20
N HIS A 5 3.82 -1.46 20.17
CA HIS A 5 4.94 -1.68 19.29
C HIS A 5 5.19 -0.35 18.57
N LYS A 6 6.40 0.20 18.69
CA LYS A 6 6.84 1.29 17.81
C LYS A 6 6.64 0.79 16.38
N GLY A 7 5.82 1.50 15.59
CA GLY A 7 5.63 1.18 14.18
C GLY A 7 6.97 1.16 13.47
N GLU A 8 7.40 -0.02 13.04
CA GLU A 8 8.58 -0.13 12.18
C GLU A 8 8.19 0.34 10.79
N SER A 9 9.00 1.23 10.24
CA SER A 9 8.72 1.73 8.91
C SER A 9 9.08 0.70 7.84
N ILE A 10 8.10 0.29 7.05
CA ILE A 10 8.26 -0.66 5.94
C ILE A 10 8.16 0.07 4.60
N SER A 11 9.00 -0.29 3.63
CA SER A 11 8.88 0.26 2.28
C SER A 11 7.71 -0.40 1.53
N ILE A 12 7.13 0.32 0.57
CA ILE A 12 6.11 -0.25 -0.34
C ILE A 12 6.64 -1.52 -1.01
N LYS A 13 7.92 -1.56 -1.41
CA LYS A 13 8.55 -2.73 -2.01
C LYS A 13 8.51 -3.96 -1.10
N ASN A 14 8.88 -3.80 0.17
CA ASN A 14 8.91 -4.92 1.10
C ASN A 14 7.48 -5.37 1.41
N LEU A 15 6.58 -4.42 1.64
CA LEU A 15 5.17 -4.73 1.88
C LEU A 15 4.53 -5.48 0.70
N GLU A 16 4.87 -5.12 -0.54
CA GLU A 16 4.41 -5.86 -1.73
C GLU A 16 5.04 -7.25 -1.82
N THR A 17 6.29 -7.43 -1.38
CA THR A 17 6.90 -8.77 -1.29
C THR A 17 6.13 -9.64 -0.30
N ASP A 18 5.90 -9.11 0.91
CA ASP A 18 5.22 -9.79 1.99
C ASP A 18 3.74 -10.11 1.66
N ILE A 19 3.07 -9.26 0.86
CA ILE A 19 1.72 -9.57 0.36
C ILE A 19 1.77 -10.74 -0.62
N ASN A 20 2.71 -10.72 -1.56
CA ASN A 20 2.78 -11.72 -2.62
C ASN A 20 3.25 -13.11 -2.14
N ASP A 21 4.06 -13.17 -1.08
CA ASP A 21 4.50 -14.42 -0.47
C ASP A 21 3.52 -14.97 0.60
N GLY A 22 2.47 -14.20 0.94
CA GLY A 22 1.45 -14.58 1.91
C GLY A 22 1.79 -14.24 3.36
N SER A 23 2.92 -13.57 3.62
CA SER A 23 3.30 -13.11 4.97
C SER A 23 2.42 -11.96 5.47
N ILE A 24 1.79 -11.18 4.58
CA ILE A 24 0.76 -10.18 4.90
C ILE A 24 -0.56 -10.56 4.25
N PHE A 25 -1.56 -10.82 5.09
CA PHE A 25 -2.92 -11.09 4.66
C PHE A 25 -3.77 -9.82 4.66
N LEU A 26 -4.30 -9.47 3.48
CA LEU A 26 -5.10 -8.26 3.25
C LEU A 26 -6.61 -8.46 3.36
N ASP A 27 -7.10 -9.71 3.32
CA ASP A 27 -8.53 -9.99 3.20
C ASP A 27 -9.12 -10.91 4.30
N PRO A 28 -9.02 -10.51 5.57
CA PRO A 28 -9.70 -11.18 6.68
C PRO A 28 -11.22 -11.06 6.55
N GLU A 29 -11.94 -12.18 6.71
CA GLU A 29 -13.39 -12.29 6.51
C GLU A 29 -14.24 -11.33 7.36
N TYR A 30 -13.70 -10.87 8.50
CA TYR A 30 -14.39 -9.97 9.41
C TYR A 30 -14.23 -8.48 9.08
N GLN A 31 -13.40 -8.13 8.10
CA GLN A 31 -13.22 -6.74 7.67
C GLN A 31 -14.19 -6.34 6.56
N ARG A 32 -14.46 -5.04 6.45
CA ARG A 32 -15.31 -4.50 5.38
C ARG A 32 -14.67 -4.73 4.01
N ASP A 33 -15.54 -4.81 3.01
CA ASP A 33 -15.15 -4.85 1.60
C ASP A 33 -14.30 -3.65 1.19
N ILE A 34 -13.62 -3.80 0.06
CA ILE A 34 -12.92 -2.69 -0.61
C ILE A 34 -13.95 -1.73 -1.20
N VAL A 35 -14.18 -0.61 -0.50
CA VAL A 35 -15.20 0.39 -0.85
C VAL A 35 -14.60 1.69 -1.39
N TRP A 36 -13.27 1.81 -1.43
CA TRP A 36 -12.64 3.00 -2.02
C TRP A 36 -12.92 3.09 -3.52
N SER A 37 -13.61 4.18 -3.90
CA SER A 37 -13.80 4.55 -5.29
C SER A 37 -12.45 4.74 -6.00
N ASN A 38 -12.42 4.57 -7.33
CA ASN A 38 -11.23 4.82 -8.14
C ASN A 38 -10.61 6.22 -7.86
N LYS A 39 -11.43 7.23 -7.59
CA LYS A 39 -10.97 8.57 -7.19
C LYS A 39 -10.15 8.56 -5.91
N ASN A 40 -10.59 7.83 -4.89
CA ASN A 40 -9.87 7.72 -3.61
C ASN A 40 -8.53 6.99 -3.80
N GLN A 41 -8.56 5.88 -4.56
CA GLN A 41 -7.35 5.12 -4.89
C GLN A 41 -6.34 5.98 -5.66
N CYS A 42 -6.78 6.71 -6.68
CA CYS A 42 -5.95 7.64 -7.44
C CYS A 42 -5.36 8.76 -6.58
N SER A 43 -6.17 9.31 -5.65
CA SER A 43 -5.71 10.35 -4.73
C SER A 43 -4.58 9.84 -3.84
N LEU A 44 -4.69 8.62 -3.30
CA LEU A 44 -3.63 8.02 -2.49
C LEU A 44 -2.33 7.89 -3.28
N ILE A 45 -2.39 7.30 -4.47
CA ILE A 45 -1.18 7.08 -5.30
C ILE A 45 -0.52 8.42 -5.64
N THR A 46 -1.32 9.43 -5.98
CA THR A 46 -0.81 10.78 -6.26
C THR A 46 -0.12 11.37 -5.03
N THR A 47 -0.70 11.23 -3.83
CA THR A 47 -0.07 11.67 -2.57
C THR A 47 1.30 11.01 -2.36
N ILE A 48 1.40 9.69 -2.56
CA ILE A 48 2.65 8.93 -2.41
C ILE A 48 3.70 9.36 -3.45
N LEU A 49 3.30 9.51 -4.71
CA LEU A 49 4.21 9.92 -5.79
C LEU A 49 4.79 11.33 -5.56
N ASN A 50 4.03 12.22 -4.93
CA ASN A 50 4.49 13.55 -4.55
C ASN A 50 5.28 13.56 -3.22
N GLY A 51 5.45 12.41 -2.56
CA GLY A 51 6.19 12.30 -1.30
C GLY A 51 5.46 12.89 -0.09
N PHE A 52 4.15 13.11 -0.18
CA PHE A 52 3.35 13.58 0.94
C PHE A 52 3.10 12.46 1.95
N PHE A 53 2.87 12.84 3.20
CA PHE A 53 2.54 11.91 4.28
C PHE A 53 1.19 11.20 4.02
N ILE A 54 1.13 9.91 4.37
CA ILE A 54 -0.12 9.15 4.47
C ILE A 54 -0.26 8.55 5.87
N PRO A 55 -1.49 8.33 6.37
CA PRO A 55 -1.70 7.67 7.64
C PRO A 55 -1.05 6.28 7.71
N GLN A 56 -0.56 5.95 8.90
CA GLN A 56 0.14 4.70 9.19
C GLN A 56 -0.64 3.44 8.82
N ILE A 57 0.08 2.35 8.55
CA ILE A 57 -0.50 1.02 8.35
C ILE A 57 -0.29 0.23 9.65
N ILE A 58 -1.34 -0.44 10.14
CA ILE A 58 -1.26 -1.25 11.35
C ILE A 58 -1.36 -2.71 10.94
N LEU A 59 -0.28 -3.45 11.19
CA LEU A 59 -0.21 -4.90 11.03
C LEU A 59 -0.20 -5.57 12.41
N LYS A 60 -0.82 -6.75 12.50
CA LYS A 60 -0.83 -7.56 13.72
C LYS A 60 -0.48 -9.00 13.35
N GLU A 61 0.40 -9.63 14.12
CA GLU A 61 0.67 -11.07 13.98
C GLU A 61 -0.61 -11.87 14.25
N GLN A 62 -0.94 -12.77 13.32
CA GLN A 62 -2.10 -13.64 13.36
C GLN A 62 -1.80 -14.95 14.10
N ASP A 63 -0.57 -15.46 13.97
CA ASP A 63 -0.14 -16.75 14.50
C ASP A 63 1.35 -16.74 14.91
N ASP A 64 1.80 -17.87 15.45
CA ASP A 64 3.20 -18.12 15.84
C ASP A 64 4.11 -18.37 14.62
N GLU A 65 3.56 -18.49 13.40
CA GLU A 65 4.30 -18.68 12.14
C GLU A 65 4.76 -17.35 11.53
N GLY A 66 4.31 -16.22 12.11
CA GLY A 66 4.75 -14.87 11.74
C GLY A 66 3.90 -14.23 10.65
N VAL A 67 2.77 -14.83 10.28
CA VAL A 67 1.82 -14.22 9.34
C VAL A 67 1.20 -12.99 9.98
N LYS A 68 1.14 -11.89 9.23
CA LYS A 68 0.61 -10.62 9.69
C LYS A 68 -0.71 -10.31 8.99
N GLU A 69 -1.67 -9.84 9.75
CA GLU A 69 -2.93 -9.33 9.25
C GLU A 69 -2.93 -7.78 9.26
N CYS A 70 -3.46 -7.17 8.21
CA CYS A 70 -3.64 -5.72 8.16
C CYS A 70 -4.86 -5.26 8.96
N VAL A 71 -4.67 -4.76 10.18
CA VAL A 71 -5.74 -4.24 11.06
C VAL A 71 -6.24 -2.85 10.65
N ASP A 72 -5.34 -1.97 10.21
CA ASP A 72 -5.69 -0.65 9.65
C ASP A 72 -4.88 -0.39 8.38
N GLY A 73 -5.57 0.07 7.35
CA GLY A 73 -4.94 0.43 6.08
C GLY A 73 -5.26 -0.51 4.91
N LYS A 74 -6.18 -1.47 5.07
CA LYS A 74 -6.62 -2.39 4.00
C LYS A 74 -6.85 -1.68 2.66
N GLN A 75 -7.66 -0.62 2.66
CA GLN A 75 -7.94 0.16 1.43
C GLN A 75 -6.69 0.80 0.82
N ARG A 76 -5.73 1.25 1.65
CA ARG A 76 -4.47 1.85 1.20
C ARG A 76 -3.57 0.79 0.59
N LEU A 77 -3.39 -0.34 1.27
CA LEU A 77 -2.57 -1.44 0.78
C LEU A 77 -3.14 -2.03 -0.51
N THR A 78 -4.46 -2.25 -0.57
CA THR A 78 -5.12 -2.71 -1.79
C THR A 78 -4.92 -1.73 -2.94
N SER A 79 -5.06 -0.41 -2.70
CA SER A 79 -4.84 0.59 -3.75
C SER A 79 -3.40 0.55 -4.28
N ILE A 80 -2.41 0.46 -3.38
CA ILE A 80 -0.99 0.37 -3.74
C ILE A 80 -0.72 -0.92 -4.55
N HIS A 81 -1.21 -2.05 -4.06
CA HIS A 81 -1.06 -3.36 -4.69
C HIS A 81 -1.66 -3.39 -6.09
N LEU A 82 -2.92 -2.95 -6.24
CA LEU A 82 -3.60 -2.88 -7.54
C LEU A 82 -2.87 -1.93 -8.52
N PHE A 83 -2.33 -0.81 -8.04
CA PHE A 83 -1.59 0.12 -8.89
C PHE A 83 -0.26 -0.50 -9.38
N ILE A 84 0.51 -1.13 -8.49
CA ILE A 84 1.77 -1.81 -8.85
C ILE A 84 1.52 -2.90 -9.89
N ASN A 85 0.42 -3.65 -9.74
CA ASN A 85 -0.01 -4.70 -10.67
C ASN A 85 -0.65 -4.16 -11.96
N ASN A 86 -0.76 -2.83 -12.13
CA ASN A 86 -1.33 -2.18 -13.30
C ASN A 86 -2.81 -2.46 -13.53
N GLU A 87 -3.57 -2.73 -12.46
CA GLU A 87 -5.01 -2.97 -12.50
C GLU A 87 -5.81 -1.68 -12.73
N TYR A 88 -5.22 -0.52 -12.42
CA TYR A 88 -5.80 0.77 -12.78
C TYR A 88 -4.73 1.82 -13.10
N SER A 89 -5.14 2.81 -13.89
CA SER A 89 -4.33 3.98 -14.23
C SER A 89 -4.68 5.19 -13.37
N ILE A 90 -3.71 6.06 -13.13
CA ILE A 90 -3.93 7.39 -12.53
C ILE A 90 -3.71 8.48 -13.57
N VAL A 91 -4.12 9.72 -13.26
CA VAL A 91 -3.70 10.92 -14.00
C VAL A 91 -2.54 11.56 -13.25
N TYR A 92 -1.37 11.70 -13.89
CA TYR A 92 -0.16 12.23 -13.26
C TYR A 92 0.70 13.03 -14.24
N GLY A 93 1.48 13.99 -13.74
CA GLY A 93 2.33 14.87 -14.56
C GLY A 93 1.50 15.77 -15.48
N ASP A 94 1.71 15.66 -16.80
CA ASP A 94 1.05 16.46 -17.85
C ASP A 94 -0.43 16.09 -18.06
N ASN A 95 -1.17 15.75 -17.00
CA ASN A 95 -2.54 15.25 -17.06
C ASN A 95 -2.72 14.01 -17.96
N LYS A 96 -1.69 13.16 -18.04
CA LYS A 96 -1.74 11.91 -18.81
C LYS A 96 -2.18 10.76 -17.93
N LYS A 97 -3.00 9.86 -18.48
CA LYS A 97 -3.29 8.57 -17.87
C LYS A 97 -2.04 7.69 -17.94
N CYS A 98 -1.62 7.14 -16.82
CA CYS A 98 -0.48 6.23 -16.74
C CYS A 98 -0.75 5.10 -15.74
N PHE A 99 -0.33 3.90 -16.10
CA PHE A 99 -0.18 2.77 -15.19
C PHE A 99 1.20 2.85 -14.50
N PHE A 100 1.42 2.03 -13.48
CA PHE A 100 2.71 1.98 -12.79
C PHE A 100 3.86 1.68 -13.75
N LYS A 101 3.67 0.76 -14.70
CA LYS A 101 4.67 0.40 -15.72
C LYS A 101 5.06 1.56 -16.65
N ASP A 102 4.18 2.54 -16.81
CA ASP A 102 4.40 3.70 -17.70
C ASP A 102 5.18 4.83 -17.02
N LEU A 103 5.31 4.79 -15.69
CA LEU A 103 6.11 5.78 -14.95
C LEU A 103 7.59 5.66 -15.30
N GLU A 104 8.31 6.78 -15.25
CA GLU A 104 9.77 6.76 -15.36
C GLU A 104 10.39 5.84 -14.30
N LYS A 105 11.50 5.15 -14.65
CA LYS A 105 12.17 4.22 -13.74
C LYS A 105 12.61 4.87 -12.42
N LYS A 106 12.96 6.15 -12.45
CA LYS A 106 13.26 6.92 -11.24
C LYS A 106 12.02 7.07 -10.35
N THR A 107 10.88 7.42 -10.94
CA THR A 107 9.60 7.58 -10.23
C THR A 107 9.11 6.26 -9.67
N GLN A 108 9.20 5.16 -10.43
CA GLN A 108 8.89 3.81 -9.92
C GLN A 108 9.74 3.49 -8.68
N ARG A 109 11.04 3.79 -8.71
CA ARG A 109 11.95 3.56 -7.59
C ARG A 109 11.60 4.42 -6.36
N VAL A 110 11.26 5.70 -6.56
CA VAL A 110 10.84 6.59 -5.47
C VAL A 110 9.56 6.07 -4.82
N PHE A 111 8.58 5.66 -5.63
CA PHE A 111 7.33 5.08 -5.15
C PHE A 111 7.58 3.80 -4.33
N LEU A 112 8.33 2.84 -4.89
CA LEU A 112 8.63 1.57 -4.21
C LEU A 112 9.43 1.73 -2.92
N ASN A 113 10.27 2.76 -2.83
CA ASN A 113 11.06 3.08 -1.64
C ASN A 113 10.32 3.98 -0.65
N TYR A 114 9.10 4.44 -0.98
CA TYR A 114 8.29 5.19 -0.04
C TYR A 114 8.03 4.35 1.21
N LYS A 115 8.21 4.99 2.36
CA LYS A 115 8.18 4.36 3.67
C LYS A 115 6.83 4.60 4.33
N LEU A 116 6.11 3.52 4.57
CA LEU A 116 4.91 3.49 5.40
C LEU A 116 5.39 3.37 6.86
N THR A 117 5.18 4.42 7.65
CA THR A 117 5.49 4.45 9.10
C THR A 117 4.28 4.09 9.92
#